data_AF-A0A1G4W926-F1
#
_entry.id   AF-A0A1G4W926-F1
#
_cell.length_a   1.000
_cell.length_b   1.000
_cell.length_c   1.000
_cell.angle_alpha   90.00
_cell.angle_beta   90.00
_cell.angle_gamma   90.00
#
_symmetry.space_group_name_H-M   'P 1'
#
loop_
_entity.id
_entity.type
_entity.pdbx_description
1 polymer ?
#
loop_
_entity_poly.entity_id
_entity_poly.type
_entity_poly.pdbx_seq_one_letter_code
_entity_poly.pdbx_strand_id
1 'polypeptide(L)'
;MVTRNYESRLAQYRSALPPVSAADAAVAAALKSGHIAGRRVRLDTDTQAAAQRAVDWLRERSLAEAVEYLPLHLLEDDPALFLWGLSEENLDIAERHIGLPVRYHGLEVRAERAASPDPRHLVRHWHFDLEDRRMLKIIVYLSDVDESTGPFEFLPLAASDLTRQTLRVRPGLTFLPDADVTAAVPSSLWQRVTGPAGTAVYADTARLLHRVKAPTGGDRYSVTFVYSSDRPRHALTRFMPPARIVESVLEDLTPRQRRALAVPDRASGEFGRKTLQP
;
A
#
# COMPACT_ATOMS: atom_id res chain seq x y z
N MET A 1 6.86 8.94 26.24
CA MET A 1 8.25 8.82 25.71
C MET A 1 8.30 8.51 24.20
N VAL A 2 7.48 7.58 23.69
CA VAL A 2 7.55 7.13 22.27
C VAL A 2 7.26 8.24 21.23
N THR A 3 6.31 9.15 21.49
CA THR A 3 5.98 10.25 20.55
C THR A 3 7.10 11.29 20.44
N ARG A 4 7.77 11.63 21.55
CA ARG A 4 8.93 12.55 21.52
C ARG A 4 10.08 12.00 20.68
N ASN A 5 10.33 10.68 20.75
CA ASN A 5 11.34 10.03 19.92
C ASN A 5 10.97 10.10 18.42
N TYR A 6 9.71 9.85 18.06
CA TYR A 6 9.25 9.95 16.66
C TYR A 6 9.43 11.35 16.07
N GLU A 7 8.99 12.40 16.78
CA GLU A 7 9.15 13.80 16.33
C GLU A 7 10.63 14.20 16.25
N SER A 8 11.46 13.79 17.21
CA SER A 8 12.91 14.00 17.14
C SER A 8 13.54 13.34 15.91
N ARG A 9 13.12 12.11 15.57
CA ARG A 9 13.61 11.41 14.37
C ARG A 9 13.21 12.14 13.09
N LEU A 10 11.95 12.58 12.99
CA LEU A 10 11.48 13.39 11.86
C LEU A 10 12.30 14.68 11.71
N ALA A 11 12.55 15.37 12.82
CA ALA A 11 13.35 16.59 12.82
C ALA A 11 14.80 16.32 12.37
N GLN A 12 15.43 15.26 12.89
CA GLN A 12 16.80 14.88 12.54
C GLN A 12 16.93 14.45 11.07
N TYR A 13 15.94 13.73 10.53
CA TYR A 13 16.01 13.20 9.17
C TYR A 13 15.56 14.21 8.10
N ARG A 14 14.96 15.34 8.49
CA ARG A 14 14.39 16.33 7.55
C ARG A 14 15.37 16.77 6.46
N SER A 15 16.63 17.00 6.79
CA SER A 15 17.67 17.43 5.84
C SER A 15 18.20 16.29 4.96
N ALA A 16 17.92 15.04 5.32
CA ALA A 16 18.32 13.84 4.58
C ALA A 16 17.21 13.29 3.67
N LEU A 17 16.05 13.95 3.61
CA LEU A 17 14.96 13.54 2.71
C LEU A 17 15.39 13.66 1.23
N PRO A 18 15.10 12.64 0.42
CA PRO A 18 15.52 12.59 -0.99
C PRO A 18 14.88 13.72 -1.79
N PRO A 19 15.52 14.32 -2.82
CA PRO A 19 14.91 15.37 -3.62
C PRO A 19 13.59 14.90 -4.25
N VAL A 20 12.66 15.83 -4.49
CA VAL A 20 11.44 15.50 -5.27
C VAL A 20 11.73 15.82 -6.73
N SER A 21 11.61 14.84 -7.61
CA SER A 21 11.73 15.05 -9.04
C SER A 21 10.61 15.97 -9.56
N ALA A 22 10.82 16.64 -10.69
CA ALA A 22 9.76 17.44 -11.31
C ALA A 22 8.52 16.58 -11.65
N ALA A 23 8.72 15.31 -12.01
CA ALA A 23 7.65 14.37 -12.32
C ALA A 23 6.82 13.97 -11.09
N ASP A 24 7.41 14.00 -9.89
CA ASP A 24 6.78 13.60 -8.63
C ASP A 24 6.28 14.78 -7.79
N ALA A 25 6.60 16.02 -8.19
CA ALA A 25 6.26 17.23 -7.43
C ALA A 25 4.75 17.34 -7.11
N ALA A 26 3.89 17.03 -8.09
CA ALA A 26 2.44 17.07 -7.90
C ALA A 26 1.96 16.00 -6.91
N VAL A 27 2.51 14.78 -6.99
CA VAL A 27 2.20 13.68 -6.06
C VAL A 27 2.64 14.03 -4.65
N ALA A 28 3.87 14.52 -4.49
CA ALA A 28 4.39 14.91 -3.18
C ALA A 28 3.60 16.05 -2.55
N ALA A 29 3.18 17.06 -3.33
CA ALA A 29 2.36 18.17 -2.85
C ALA A 29 0.94 17.70 -2.43
N ALA A 30 0.32 16.82 -3.20
CA ALA A 30 -0.99 16.24 -2.90
C ALA A 30 -0.93 15.35 -1.66
N LEU A 31 0.08 14.49 -1.52
CA LEU A 31 0.31 13.68 -0.30
C LEU A 31 0.53 14.55 0.94
N LYS A 32 1.31 15.64 0.81
CA LYS A 32 1.57 16.55 1.94
C LYS A 32 0.31 17.26 2.44
N SER A 33 -0.61 17.62 1.54
CA SER A 33 -1.80 18.44 1.86
C SER A 33 -3.04 17.60 2.16
N GLY A 34 -3.24 16.52 1.40
CA GLY A 34 -4.46 15.70 1.43
C GLY A 34 -4.23 14.24 1.82
N HIS A 35 -2.98 13.80 2.05
CA HIS A 35 -2.62 12.41 2.34
C HIS A 35 -2.98 11.39 1.25
N ILE A 36 -3.34 11.89 0.05
CA ILE A 36 -3.65 11.08 -1.11
C ILE A 36 -3.24 11.80 -2.39
N ALA A 37 -2.84 11.04 -3.40
CA ALA A 37 -2.62 11.52 -4.75
C ALA A 37 -3.03 10.46 -5.78
N GLY A 38 -3.39 10.90 -6.98
CA GLY A 38 -3.68 10.03 -8.12
C GLY A 38 -2.92 10.49 -9.35
N ARG A 39 -2.30 9.56 -10.08
CA ARG A 39 -1.75 9.82 -11.43
C ARG A 39 -1.75 8.54 -12.26
N ARG A 40 -1.69 8.68 -13.58
CA ARG A 40 -1.33 7.55 -14.44
C ARG A 40 0.18 7.31 -14.35
N VAL A 41 0.58 6.06 -14.13
CA VAL A 41 1.98 5.63 -14.14
C VAL A 41 2.28 4.90 -15.44
N ARG A 42 3.55 4.98 -15.86
CA ARG A 42 4.07 4.15 -16.95
C ARG A 42 4.84 2.99 -16.30
N LEU A 43 4.36 1.79 -16.52
CA LEU A 43 5.15 0.58 -16.27
C LEU A 43 6.10 0.41 -17.46
N ASP A 44 7.35 0.05 -17.20
CA ASP A 44 8.26 -0.40 -18.26
C ASP A 44 7.76 -1.73 -18.86
N THR A 45 8.35 -2.13 -19.98
CA THR A 45 7.89 -3.30 -20.76
C THR A 45 7.82 -4.57 -19.93
N ASP A 46 8.83 -4.83 -19.10
CA ASP A 46 8.94 -6.06 -18.33
C ASP A 46 7.92 -6.05 -17.18
N THR A 47 7.80 -4.92 -16.49
CA THR A 47 6.78 -4.73 -15.44
C THR A 47 5.36 -4.82 -15.99
N GLN A 48 5.11 -4.29 -17.20
CA GLN A 48 3.81 -4.40 -17.85
C GLN A 48 3.50 -5.86 -18.24
N ALA A 49 4.49 -6.60 -18.74
CA ALA A 49 4.32 -8.01 -19.07
C ALA A 49 4.06 -8.87 -17.82
N ALA A 50 4.77 -8.60 -16.72
CA ALA A 50 4.56 -9.23 -15.42
C ALA A 50 3.15 -8.97 -14.87
N ALA A 51 2.70 -7.71 -14.96
CA ALA A 51 1.33 -7.32 -14.59
C ALA A 51 0.29 -8.08 -15.42
N GLN A 52 0.50 -8.20 -16.73
CA GLN A 52 -0.42 -8.91 -17.62
C GLN A 52 -0.50 -10.39 -17.27
N ARG A 53 0.63 -11.07 -17.06
CA ARG A 53 0.68 -12.47 -16.61
C ARG A 53 -0.09 -12.68 -15.30
N ALA A 54 0.08 -11.78 -14.34
CA ALA A 54 -0.63 -11.85 -13.06
C ALA A 54 -2.15 -11.69 -13.23
N VAL A 55 -2.59 -10.77 -14.09
CA VAL A 55 -4.01 -10.58 -14.42
C VAL A 55 -4.58 -11.81 -15.12
N ASP A 56 -3.88 -12.37 -16.10
CA ASP A 56 -4.35 -13.55 -16.83
C ASP A 56 -4.46 -14.76 -15.92
N TRP A 57 -3.48 -14.99 -15.04
CA TRP A 57 -3.55 -16.03 -14.02
C TRP A 57 -4.76 -15.87 -13.10
N LEU A 58 -5.03 -14.64 -12.64
CA LEU A 58 -6.20 -14.34 -11.81
C LEU A 58 -7.50 -14.52 -12.62
N ARG A 59 -7.53 -14.16 -13.90
CA ARG A 59 -8.74 -14.31 -14.72
C ARG A 59 -9.10 -15.77 -14.96
N GLU A 60 -8.11 -16.62 -15.20
CA GLU A 60 -8.32 -18.06 -15.46
C GLU A 60 -8.77 -18.83 -14.22
N ARG A 61 -8.45 -18.31 -13.02
CA ARG A 61 -8.85 -18.89 -11.75
C ARG A 61 -9.95 -18.04 -11.15
N SER A 62 -11.20 -18.38 -11.47
CA SER A 62 -12.36 -17.85 -10.74
C SER A 62 -12.63 -18.77 -9.54
N LEU A 63 -11.91 -18.57 -8.44
CA LEU A 63 -12.31 -19.20 -7.18
C LEU A 63 -13.57 -18.49 -6.68
N ALA A 64 -14.45 -19.20 -5.96
CA ALA A 64 -15.73 -18.64 -5.47
C ALA A 64 -15.57 -17.50 -4.42
N GLU A 65 -14.34 -17.07 -4.17
CA GLU A 65 -13.96 -16.05 -3.18
C GLU A 65 -14.25 -14.63 -3.70
N ALA A 66 -14.49 -13.70 -2.78
CA ALA A 66 -14.77 -12.32 -3.16
C ALA A 66 -13.53 -11.51 -3.47
N VAL A 67 -12.40 -11.94 -2.91
CA VAL A 67 -11.09 -11.37 -3.17
C VAL A 67 -10.10 -12.51 -3.38
N GLU A 68 -9.43 -12.49 -4.53
CA GLU A 68 -8.41 -13.48 -4.87
C GLU A 68 -7.06 -12.82 -4.96
N TYR A 69 -6.03 -13.48 -4.41
CA TYR A 69 -4.66 -12.98 -4.39
C TYR A 69 -3.78 -13.87 -5.25
N LEU A 70 -2.91 -13.26 -6.04
CA LEU A 70 -1.83 -13.97 -6.70
C LEU A 70 -0.86 -14.48 -5.62
N PRO A 71 -0.59 -15.79 -5.55
CA PRO A 71 0.46 -16.31 -4.68
C PRO A 71 1.81 -15.69 -5.05
N LEU A 72 2.45 -14.98 -4.12
CA LEU A 72 3.67 -14.22 -4.41
C LEU A 72 4.83 -15.07 -4.93
N HIS A 73 4.85 -16.37 -4.64
CA HIS A 73 5.87 -17.26 -5.18
C HIS A 73 5.85 -17.38 -6.71
N LEU A 74 4.75 -17.02 -7.36
CA LEU A 74 4.67 -17.02 -8.81
C LEU A 74 5.41 -15.84 -9.46
N LEU A 75 5.91 -14.90 -8.65
CA LEU A 75 6.71 -13.75 -9.11
C LEU A 75 8.22 -14.01 -9.05
N GLU A 76 8.65 -15.24 -8.74
CA GLU A 76 10.08 -15.55 -8.52
C GLU A 76 10.91 -15.58 -9.78
N ASP A 77 10.34 -16.13 -10.85
CA ASP A 77 10.97 -16.18 -12.16
C ASP A 77 10.86 -14.83 -12.89
N ASP A 78 10.11 -13.89 -12.32
CA ASP A 78 9.78 -12.59 -12.92
C ASP A 78 9.52 -11.52 -11.83
N PRO A 79 10.59 -10.99 -11.21
CA PRO A 79 10.48 -10.07 -10.09
C PRO A 79 10.17 -8.63 -10.54
N ALA A 80 9.82 -8.37 -11.81
CA ALA A 80 9.69 -7.03 -12.37
C ALA A 80 8.68 -6.15 -11.59
N LEU A 81 7.50 -6.70 -11.26
CA LEU A 81 6.53 -6.01 -10.40
C LEU A 81 7.11 -5.68 -9.01
N PHE A 82 7.81 -6.64 -8.40
CA PHE A 82 8.42 -6.44 -7.10
C PHE A 82 9.48 -5.33 -7.12
N LEU A 83 10.33 -5.33 -8.14
CA LEU A 83 11.37 -4.33 -8.37
C LEU A 83 10.80 -2.96 -8.70
N TRP A 84 9.68 -2.87 -9.42
CA TRP A 84 9.01 -1.60 -9.69
C TRP A 84 8.60 -0.91 -8.38
N GLY A 85 8.03 -1.66 -7.43
CA GLY A 85 7.74 -1.13 -6.09
C GLY A 85 8.99 -0.71 -5.32
N LEU A 86 10.12 -1.38 -5.55
CA LEU A 86 11.40 -1.06 -4.92
C LEU A 86 12.21 0.02 -5.66
N SER A 87 11.69 0.60 -6.74
CA SER A 87 12.38 1.64 -7.51
C SER A 87 12.74 2.86 -6.65
N GLU A 88 13.84 3.52 -7.01
CA GLU A 88 14.31 4.73 -6.30
C GLU A 88 13.24 5.83 -6.33
N GLU A 89 12.48 5.99 -7.42
CA GLU A 89 11.40 7.00 -7.48
C GLU A 89 10.27 6.70 -6.49
N ASN A 90 9.88 5.44 -6.34
CA ASN A 90 8.84 5.06 -5.38
C ASN A 90 9.35 5.20 -3.93
N LEU A 91 10.62 4.89 -3.66
CA LEU A 91 11.25 5.12 -2.37
C LEU A 91 11.34 6.62 -2.05
N ASP A 92 11.61 7.48 -3.03
CA ASP A 92 11.64 8.94 -2.87
C ASP A 92 10.28 9.49 -2.42
N ILE A 93 9.21 9.07 -3.10
CA ILE A 93 7.84 9.46 -2.74
C ILE A 93 7.49 8.96 -1.33
N ALA A 94 7.82 7.70 -1.01
CA ALA A 94 7.54 7.10 0.29
C ALA A 94 8.29 7.80 1.43
N GLU A 95 9.60 8.01 1.30
CA GLU A 95 10.42 8.69 2.32
C GLU A 95 9.99 10.16 2.49
N ARG A 96 9.66 10.86 1.40
CA ARG A 96 9.14 12.24 1.47
C ARG A 96 7.82 12.33 2.21
N HIS A 97 6.90 11.40 1.98
CA HIS A 97 5.60 11.38 2.64
C HIS A 97 5.69 10.99 4.12
N ILE A 98 6.44 9.92 4.40
CA ILE A 98 6.59 9.35 5.75
C ILE A 98 7.52 10.22 6.62
N GLY A 99 8.51 10.89 6.01
CA GLY A 99 9.45 11.79 6.67
C GLY A 99 10.66 11.08 7.31
N LEU A 100 10.83 9.78 7.09
CA LEU A 100 11.86 8.91 7.66
C LEU A 100 12.37 7.95 6.56
N PRO A 101 13.53 7.29 6.75
CA PRO A 101 13.87 6.12 5.96
C PRO A 101 12.72 5.11 5.99
N VAL A 102 12.45 4.48 4.86
CA VAL A 102 11.30 3.58 4.71
C VAL A 102 11.70 2.12 4.71
N ARG A 103 10.75 1.29 5.10
CA ARG A 103 10.73 -0.13 4.78
C ARG A 103 9.73 -0.36 3.66
N TYR A 104 10.17 -1.02 2.59
CA TYR A 104 9.28 -1.59 1.57
C TYR A 104 8.92 -3.01 2.01
N HIS A 105 7.64 -3.24 2.28
CA HIS A 105 7.17 -4.55 2.72
C HIS A 105 7.00 -5.53 1.56
N GLY A 106 6.84 -5.04 0.34
CA GLY A 106 6.54 -5.84 -0.85
C GLY A 106 5.20 -5.44 -1.46
N LEU A 107 4.55 -6.42 -2.10
CA LEU A 107 3.33 -6.20 -2.86
C LEU A 107 2.27 -7.27 -2.60
N GLU A 108 1.05 -6.97 -3.01
CA GLU A 108 0.00 -7.94 -3.28
C GLU A 108 -0.59 -7.65 -4.66
N VAL A 109 -0.86 -8.70 -5.45
CA VAL A 109 -1.68 -8.58 -6.67
C VAL A 109 -3.00 -9.29 -6.39
N ARG A 110 -4.11 -8.65 -6.71
CA ARG A 110 -5.44 -9.20 -6.40
C ARG A 110 -6.48 -8.90 -7.46
N ALA A 111 -7.49 -9.77 -7.50
CA ALA A 111 -8.77 -9.56 -8.16
C ALA A 111 -9.86 -9.35 -7.11
N GLU A 112 -10.61 -8.26 -7.23
CA GLU A 112 -11.89 -8.08 -6.54
C GLU A 112 -13.01 -8.59 -7.45
N ARG A 113 -13.78 -9.57 -6.99
CA ARG A 113 -14.83 -10.21 -7.80
C ARG A 113 -16.17 -9.52 -7.65
N ALA A 114 -16.83 -9.26 -8.79
CA ALA A 114 -18.20 -8.74 -8.83
C ALA A 114 -19.24 -9.80 -8.43
N ALA A 115 -18.96 -11.07 -8.72
CA ALA A 115 -19.92 -12.17 -8.59
C ALA A 115 -19.94 -12.86 -7.21
N SER A 116 -19.08 -12.47 -6.26
CA SER A 116 -19.05 -13.13 -4.94
C SER A 116 -19.85 -12.35 -3.90
N PRO A 117 -20.93 -12.94 -3.36
CA PRO A 117 -21.86 -12.26 -2.47
C PRO A 117 -21.37 -12.15 -1.02
N ASP A 118 -20.14 -12.56 -0.66
CA ASP A 118 -19.73 -12.47 0.75
C ASP A 118 -19.48 -11.01 1.15
N PRO A 119 -20.37 -10.40 1.97
CA PRO A 119 -20.21 -9.03 2.41
C PRO A 119 -19.19 -8.89 3.55
N ARG A 120 -18.60 -10.00 4.04
CA ARG A 120 -17.76 -10.04 5.24
C ARG A 120 -16.26 -9.93 4.98
N HIS A 121 -15.82 -9.74 3.73
CA HIS A 121 -14.41 -9.47 3.48
C HIS A 121 -14.01 -8.12 4.07
N LEU A 122 -13.23 -8.15 5.15
CA LEU A 122 -12.85 -7.00 5.96
C LEU A 122 -12.24 -5.85 5.16
N VAL A 123 -11.54 -6.13 4.05
CA VAL A 123 -10.97 -5.10 3.15
C VAL A 123 -12.04 -4.23 2.45
N ARG A 124 -13.29 -4.72 2.36
CA ARG A 124 -14.45 -4.00 1.81
C ARG A 124 -15.11 -3.08 2.84
N HIS A 125 -14.79 -3.25 4.11
CA HIS A 125 -15.20 -2.35 5.17
C HIS A 125 -14.22 -1.20 5.34
N TRP A 126 -14.71 -0.10 5.88
CA TRP A 126 -13.91 1.08 6.16
C TRP A 126 -12.97 0.83 7.33
N HIS A 127 -11.67 1.09 7.12
CA HIS A 127 -10.66 0.85 8.14
C HIS A 127 -9.48 1.81 8.01
N PHE A 128 -8.62 1.78 9.03
CA PHE A 128 -7.26 2.30 8.97
C PHE A 128 -6.30 1.12 9.02
N ASP A 129 -5.23 1.20 8.23
CA ASP A 129 -4.12 0.28 8.35
C ASP A 129 -3.31 0.56 9.63
N LEU A 130 -2.63 -0.48 10.14
CA LEU A 130 -2.09 -0.52 11.50
C LEU A 130 -0.56 -0.45 11.55
N GLU A 131 0.10 -0.62 10.40
CA GLU A 131 1.53 -0.88 10.24
C GLU A 131 2.39 0.22 10.89
N ASP A 132 1.99 1.48 10.80
CA ASP A 132 2.72 2.62 11.38
C ASP A 132 1.85 3.87 11.61
N ARG A 133 2.46 4.99 12.04
CA ARG A 133 1.84 6.32 12.24
C ARG A 133 1.50 7.01 10.92
N ARG A 134 2.38 6.84 9.95
CA ARG A 134 2.26 7.25 8.56
C ARG A 134 2.75 6.07 7.74
N MET A 135 2.03 5.75 6.69
CA MET A 135 2.46 4.75 5.73
C MET A 135 2.10 5.23 4.34
N LEU A 136 2.55 4.50 3.34
CA LEU A 136 2.15 4.73 1.97
C LEU A 136 1.75 3.39 1.36
N LYS A 137 0.57 3.36 0.75
CA LYS A 137 0.22 2.35 -0.24
C LYS A 137 0.21 3.00 -1.62
N ILE A 138 0.89 2.36 -2.58
CA ILE A 138 0.77 2.69 -4.00
C ILE A 138 -0.07 1.59 -4.63
N ILE A 139 -1.32 1.91 -4.99
CA ILE A 139 -2.28 0.97 -5.58
C ILE A 139 -2.36 1.28 -7.06
N VAL A 140 -1.87 0.39 -7.92
CA VAL A 140 -1.96 0.54 -9.37
C VAL A 140 -3.08 -0.33 -9.90
N TYR A 141 -4.03 0.28 -10.61
CA TYR A 141 -5.08 -0.44 -11.32
C TYR A 141 -4.51 -1.15 -12.55
N LEU A 142 -4.74 -2.45 -12.63
CA LEU A 142 -4.33 -3.31 -13.75
C LEU A 142 -5.48 -3.56 -14.74
N SER A 143 -6.66 -3.05 -14.43
CA SER A 143 -7.83 -2.95 -15.30
C SER A 143 -8.38 -1.52 -15.25
N ASP A 144 -9.29 -1.17 -16.16
CA ASP A 144 -10.04 0.08 -16.06
C ASP A 144 -10.93 0.06 -14.80
N VAL A 145 -11.00 1.20 -14.10
CA VAL A 145 -11.75 1.34 -12.85
C VAL A 145 -12.72 2.50 -12.93
N ASP A 146 -14.00 2.19 -12.75
CA ASP A 146 -15.11 3.12 -12.66
C ASP A 146 -15.93 2.86 -11.39
N GLU A 147 -17.08 3.51 -11.26
CA GLU A 147 -17.98 3.38 -10.10
C GLU A 147 -18.51 1.97 -9.86
N SER A 148 -18.65 1.19 -10.94
CA SER A 148 -19.22 -0.15 -10.97
C SER A 148 -18.17 -1.24 -10.78
N THR A 149 -16.90 -0.97 -11.08
CA THR A 149 -15.80 -1.92 -10.86
C THR A 149 -15.12 -1.74 -9.50
N GLY A 150 -15.76 -1.01 -8.58
CA GLY A 150 -15.36 -0.96 -7.17
C GLY A 150 -14.05 -0.18 -6.95
N PRO A 151 -14.04 1.16 -7.04
CA PRO A 151 -12.84 1.96 -6.87
C PRO A 151 -12.31 1.94 -5.42
N PHE A 152 -11.07 2.39 -5.24
CA PHE A 152 -10.57 2.78 -3.91
C PHE A 152 -11.38 3.98 -3.41
N GLU A 153 -11.96 3.85 -2.22
CA GLU A 153 -12.73 4.92 -1.57
C GLU A 153 -12.08 5.34 -0.25
N PHE A 154 -12.20 6.61 0.08
CA PHE A 154 -11.61 7.20 1.26
C PHE A 154 -12.41 8.41 1.75
N LEU A 155 -12.21 8.75 3.02
CA LEU A 155 -12.65 10.02 3.59
C LEU A 155 -11.50 11.02 3.62
N PRO A 156 -11.73 12.31 3.31
CA PRO A 156 -10.75 13.37 3.57
C PRO A 156 -10.26 13.34 5.02
N LEU A 157 -9.03 13.82 5.27
CA LEU A 157 -8.38 13.71 6.58
C LEU A 157 -9.26 14.16 7.76
N ALA A 158 -9.91 15.32 7.65
CA ALA A 158 -10.75 15.84 8.73
C ALA A 158 -11.95 14.92 9.04
N ALA A 159 -12.58 14.36 8.00
CA ALA A 159 -13.69 13.42 8.17
C ALA A 159 -13.19 12.05 8.67
N SER A 160 -12.02 11.60 8.22
CA SER A 160 -11.34 10.41 8.76
C SER A 160 -11.08 10.55 10.26
N ASP A 161 -10.50 11.66 10.70
CA ASP A 161 -10.19 11.92 12.10
C ASP A 161 -11.47 12.03 12.96
N LEU A 162 -12.52 12.69 12.44
CA LEU A 162 -13.82 12.77 13.10
C LEU A 162 -14.45 11.38 13.28
N THR A 163 -14.51 10.56 12.22
CA THR A 163 -15.06 9.20 12.29
C THR A 163 -14.26 8.33 13.24
N ARG A 164 -12.92 8.43 13.22
CA ARG A 164 -12.03 7.69 14.12
C ARG A 164 -12.32 8.00 15.59
N GLN A 165 -12.52 9.27 15.93
CA GLN A 165 -12.81 9.71 17.30
C GLN A 165 -14.22 9.31 17.73
N THR A 166 -15.23 9.57 16.88
CA THR A 166 -16.64 9.33 17.15
C THR A 166 -16.93 7.85 17.36
N LEU A 167 -16.39 6.98 16.50
CA LEU A 167 -16.61 5.53 16.53
C LEU A 167 -15.50 4.76 17.25
N ARG A 168 -14.53 5.46 17.84
CA ARG A 168 -13.39 4.89 18.58
C ARG A 168 -12.62 3.82 17.79
N VAL A 169 -12.44 4.07 16.50
CA VAL A 169 -11.85 3.13 15.53
C VAL A 169 -10.41 2.82 15.91
N ARG A 170 -10.10 1.52 16.05
CA ARG A 170 -8.75 1.02 16.30
C ARG A 170 -8.17 0.51 14.97
N PRO A 171 -7.07 1.10 14.46
CA PRO A 171 -6.44 0.65 13.22
C PRO A 171 -6.17 -0.86 13.22
N GLY A 172 -6.51 -1.52 12.12
CA GLY A 172 -6.34 -2.96 11.93
C GLY A 172 -7.25 -3.89 12.74
N LEU A 173 -8.08 -3.35 13.64
CA LEU A 173 -8.99 -4.13 14.48
C LEU A 173 -10.46 -3.78 14.22
N THR A 174 -10.74 -2.51 13.92
CA THR A 174 -12.09 -2.03 13.65
C THR A 174 -12.30 -1.91 12.15
N PHE A 175 -13.33 -2.59 11.65
CA PHE A 175 -13.78 -2.57 10.27
C PHE A 175 -15.25 -2.15 10.26
N LEU A 176 -15.55 -1.04 9.62
CA LEU A 176 -16.87 -0.41 9.69
C LEU A 176 -17.69 -0.67 8.42
N PRO A 177 -18.95 -1.12 8.54
CA PRO A 177 -19.90 -1.10 7.44
C PRO A 177 -20.31 0.33 7.08
N ASP A 178 -20.94 0.48 5.91
CA ASP A 178 -21.35 1.78 5.34
C ASP A 178 -22.33 2.54 6.24
N ALA A 179 -23.22 1.81 6.92
CA ALA A 179 -24.18 2.38 7.84
C ALA A 179 -23.48 3.10 9.02
N ASP A 180 -22.42 2.50 9.57
CA ASP A 180 -21.69 3.07 10.70
C ASP A 180 -20.93 4.34 10.29
N VAL A 181 -20.29 4.32 9.12
CA VAL A 181 -19.60 5.52 8.60
C VAL A 181 -20.59 6.63 8.29
N THR A 182 -21.74 6.30 7.70
CA THR A 182 -22.81 7.28 7.40
C THR A 182 -23.40 7.90 8.67
N ALA A 183 -23.45 7.16 9.77
CA ALA A 183 -23.88 7.69 11.06
C ALA A 183 -22.89 8.70 11.67
N ALA A 184 -21.60 8.62 11.31
CA ALA A 184 -20.57 9.54 11.77
C ALA A 184 -20.36 10.75 10.84
N VAL A 185 -20.42 10.53 9.51
CA VAL A 185 -20.18 11.56 8.50
C VAL A 185 -21.09 11.36 7.27
N PRO A 186 -21.57 12.43 6.62
CA PRO A 186 -22.42 12.29 5.44
C PRO A 186 -21.67 11.65 4.28
N SER A 187 -22.36 10.78 3.53
CA SER A 187 -21.80 10.06 2.37
C SER A 187 -21.36 10.98 1.23
N SER A 188 -21.81 12.23 1.19
CA SER A 188 -21.33 13.26 0.26
C SER A 188 -19.85 13.61 0.45
N LEU A 189 -19.25 13.26 1.59
CA LEU A 189 -17.82 13.42 1.84
C LEU A 189 -16.99 12.22 1.36
N TRP A 190 -17.62 11.13 0.93
CA TRP A 190 -16.91 9.94 0.46
C TRP A 190 -16.30 10.23 -0.90
N GLN A 191 -14.97 10.13 -0.95
CA GLN A 191 -14.20 10.34 -2.17
C GLN A 191 -13.74 8.99 -2.70
N ARG A 192 -13.41 8.97 -3.99
CA ARG A 192 -12.98 7.77 -4.69
C ARG A 192 -12.03 8.11 -5.81
N VAL A 193 -11.24 7.12 -6.23
CA VAL A 193 -10.32 7.26 -7.36
C VAL A 193 -10.69 6.27 -8.44
N THR A 194 -11.15 6.78 -9.57
CA THR A 194 -11.44 6.03 -10.81
C THR A 194 -10.41 6.41 -11.88
N GLY A 195 -10.24 5.56 -12.89
CA GLY A 195 -9.33 5.83 -14.00
C GLY A 195 -9.03 4.57 -14.82
N PRO A 196 -8.40 4.74 -15.99
CA PRO A 196 -8.02 3.61 -16.83
C PRO A 196 -6.90 2.77 -16.17
N ALA A 197 -6.63 1.59 -16.74
CA ALA A 197 -5.49 0.77 -16.37
C ALA A 197 -4.17 1.59 -16.40
N GLY A 198 -3.34 1.37 -15.39
CA GLY A 198 -2.15 2.16 -15.08
C GLY A 198 -2.43 3.40 -14.22
N THR A 199 -3.66 3.64 -13.76
CA THR A 199 -3.92 4.66 -12.73
C THR A 199 -3.37 4.19 -11.38
N ALA A 200 -2.51 4.98 -10.76
CA ALA A 200 -1.93 4.73 -9.44
C ALA A 200 -2.53 5.68 -8.39
N VAL A 201 -2.95 5.09 -7.27
CA VAL A 201 -3.42 5.77 -6.06
C VAL A 201 -2.30 5.71 -5.01
N TYR A 202 -1.82 6.86 -4.57
CA TYR A 202 -0.84 7.00 -3.50
C TYR A 202 -1.61 7.42 -2.25
N ALA A 203 -1.73 6.57 -1.23
CA ALA A 203 -2.57 6.86 -0.06
C ALA A 203 -1.88 6.58 1.27
N ASP A 204 -2.02 7.49 2.22
CA ASP A 204 -1.68 7.28 3.63
C ASP A 204 -2.80 6.56 4.36
N THR A 205 -2.84 5.24 4.22
CA THR A 205 -3.90 4.40 4.76
C THR A 205 -3.88 4.26 6.30
N ALA A 206 -2.82 4.75 6.95
CA ALA A 206 -2.79 4.92 8.41
C ALA A 206 -3.50 6.21 8.88
N ARG A 207 -3.70 7.17 7.97
CA ARG A 207 -4.31 8.48 8.24
C ARG A 207 -5.66 8.69 7.59
N LEU A 208 -5.96 7.94 6.52
CA LEU A 208 -7.24 8.00 5.82
C LEU A 208 -8.08 6.76 6.14
N LEU A 209 -9.32 6.98 6.59
CA LEU A 209 -10.32 5.93 6.65
C LEU A 209 -10.68 5.58 5.21
N HIS A 210 -10.46 4.33 4.84
CA HIS A 210 -10.54 3.90 3.46
C HIS A 210 -11.13 2.50 3.35
N ARG A 211 -11.53 2.15 2.14
CA ARG A 211 -11.95 0.80 1.78
C ARG A 211 -11.67 0.52 0.31
N VAL A 212 -11.81 -0.75 -0.03
CA VAL A 212 -12.02 -1.18 -1.41
C VAL A 212 -13.50 -1.42 -1.62
N LYS A 213 -14.17 -0.58 -2.43
CA LYS A 213 -15.59 -0.81 -2.73
C LYS A 213 -15.75 -2.13 -3.48
N ALA A 214 -16.75 -2.92 -3.10
CA ALA A 214 -17.08 -4.15 -3.80
C ALA A 214 -17.49 -3.83 -5.25
N PRO A 215 -16.92 -4.50 -6.26
CA PRO A 215 -17.38 -4.35 -7.63
C PRO A 215 -18.79 -4.91 -7.81
N THR A 216 -19.58 -4.29 -8.69
CA THR A 216 -20.95 -4.72 -9.06
C THR A 216 -21.12 -4.93 -10.55
N GLY A 217 -20.30 -4.26 -11.39
CA GLY A 217 -20.38 -4.31 -12.85
C GLY A 217 -19.34 -5.21 -13.51
N GLY A 218 -18.19 -5.44 -12.85
CA GLY A 218 -17.12 -6.28 -13.37
C GLY A 218 -15.95 -6.37 -12.40
N ASP A 219 -15.11 -7.38 -12.58
CA ASP A 219 -13.96 -7.61 -11.72
C ASP A 219 -12.91 -6.50 -11.85
N ARG A 220 -12.21 -6.23 -10.75
CA ARG A 220 -11.11 -5.26 -10.71
C ARG A 220 -9.80 -5.93 -10.35
N TYR A 221 -8.78 -5.66 -11.15
CA TYR A 221 -7.43 -6.15 -10.93
C TYR A 221 -6.54 -5.01 -10.47
N SER A 222 -5.73 -5.24 -9.44
CA SER A 222 -4.83 -4.22 -8.90
C SER A 222 -3.59 -4.85 -8.28
N VAL A 223 -2.48 -4.10 -8.30
CA VAL A 223 -1.30 -4.36 -7.47
C VAL A 223 -1.16 -3.27 -6.42
N THR A 224 -0.89 -3.66 -5.18
CA THR A 224 -0.66 -2.73 -4.06
C THR A 224 0.76 -2.91 -3.54
N PHE A 225 1.53 -1.83 -3.52
CA PHE A 225 2.87 -1.75 -2.94
C PHE A 225 2.82 -1.06 -1.57
N VAL A 226 3.51 -1.60 -0.56
CA VAL A 226 3.33 -1.17 0.84
C VAL A 226 4.64 -0.66 1.45
N TYR A 227 4.59 0.54 2.02
CA TYR A 227 5.73 1.20 2.66
C TYR A 227 5.37 1.72 4.05
N SER A 228 6.28 1.56 5.02
CA SER A 228 6.22 2.18 6.35
C SER A 228 7.54 2.88 6.67
N SER A 229 7.69 3.47 7.86
CA SER A 229 9.04 3.80 8.33
C SER A 229 9.88 2.52 8.52
N ASP A 230 11.20 2.69 8.58
CA ASP A 230 12.20 1.66 8.92
C ASP A 230 12.01 1.05 10.32
N ARG A 231 11.14 1.62 11.16
CA ARG A 231 10.77 1.12 12.48
C ARG A 231 9.24 1.07 12.61
N PRO A 232 8.57 0.16 11.87
CA PRO A 232 7.12 0.06 11.90
C PRO A 232 6.62 -0.33 13.30
N ARG A 233 5.37 0.02 13.61
CA ARG A 233 4.70 -0.47 14.82
C ARG A 233 4.37 -1.95 14.69
N HIS A 234 4.00 -2.37 13.48
CA HIS A 234 3.67 -3.74 13.14
C HIS A 234 4.16 -4.06 11.74
N ALA A 235 4.75 -5.24 11.56
CA ALA A 235 5.13 -5.77 10.26
C ALA A 235 4.16 -6.90 9.88
N LEU A 236 3.48 -6.75 8.75
CA LEU A 236 2.57 -7.77 8.22
C LEU A 236 3.29 -8.60 7.17
N THR A 237 3.48 -9.88 7.46
CA THR A 237 4.26 -10.80 6.60
C THR A 237 3.58 -11.09 5.27
N ARG A 238 2.26 -10.85 5.14
CA ARG A 238 1.50 -11.17 3.92
C ARG A 238 1.98 -10.45 2.67
N PHE A 239 2.58 -9.27 2.82
CA PHE A 239 3.12 -8.49 1.70
C PHE A 239 4.57 -8.87 1.38
N MET A 240 5.24 -9.54 2.32
CA MET A 240 6.66 -9.84 2.20
C MET A 240 6.86 -10.90 1.12
N PRO A 241 7.69 -10.62 0.11
CA PRO A 241 8.00 -11.62 -0.89
C PRO A 241 8.70 -12.82 -0.23
N PRO A 242 8.57 -14.03 -0.80
CA PRO A 242 9.41 -15.16 -0.44
C PRO A 242 10.90 -14.77 -0.48
N ALA A 243 11.70 -15.31 0.44
CA ALA A 243 13.13 -15.00 0.55
C ALA A 243 13.87 -15.18 -0.79
N ARG A 244 13.45 -16.16 -1.60
CA ARG A 244 14.04 -16.45 -2.91
C ARG A 244 13.85 -15.34 -3.95
N ILE A 245 12.75 -14.57 -3.91
CA ILE A 245 12.61 -13.36 -4.74
C ILE A 245 13.65 -12.32 -4.32
N VAL A 246 13.81 -12.11 -3.02
CA VAL A 246 14.76 -11.13 -2.52
C VAL A 246 16.18 -11.55 -2.92
N GLU A 247 16.54 -12.80 -2.63
CA GLU A 247 17.85 -13.38 -2.93
C GLU A 247 18.20 -13.31 -4.42
N SER A 248 17.24 -13.55 -5.33
CA SER A 248 17.49 -13.52 -6.78
C SER A 248 17.84 -12.14 -7.31
N VAL A 249 17.37 -11.07 -6.66
CA VAL A 249 17.64 -9.69 -7.08
C VAL A 249 18.69 -8.99 -6.23
N LEU A 250 19.12 -9.60 -5.11
CA LEU A 250 19.92 -8.93 -4.09
C LEU A 250 21.13 -8.23 -4.71
N GLU A 251 21.90 -8.91 -5.57
CA GLU A 251 23.16 -8.42 -6.12
C GLU A 251 23.02 -7.11 -6.89
N ASP A 252 21.88 -6.91 -7.56
CA ASP A 252 21.61 -5.73 -8.39
C ASP A 252 21.04 -4.53 -7.60
N LEU A 253 20.67 -4.74 -6.33
CA LEU A 253 20.05 -3.70 -5.52
C LEU A 253 21.06 -2.65 -5.03
N THR A 254 20.66 -1.39 -5.08
CA THR A 254 21.40 -0.29 -4.46
C THR A 254 21.47 -0.48 -2.93
N PRO A 255 22.44 0.15 -2.24
CA PRO A 255 22.49 0.12 -0.78
C PRO A 255 21.20 0.64 -0.12
N ARG A 256 20.49 1.58 -0.75
CA ARG A 256 19.21 2.09 -0.23
C ARG A 256 18.09 1.07 -0.38
N GLN A 257 17.98 0.43 -1.54
CA GLN A 257 16.99 -0.63 -1.76
C GLN A 257 17.20 -1.81 -0.78
N ARG A 258 18.45 -2.22 -0.54
CA ARG A 258 18.76 -3.26 0.45
C ARG A 258 18.33 -2.87 1.86
N ARG A 259 18.58 -1.62 2.27
CA ARG A 259 18.09 -1.10 3.56
C ARG A 259 16.56 -1.08 3.62
N ALA A 260 15.89 -0.69 2.54
CA ALA A 260 14.43 -0.67 2.47
C ALA A 260 13.80 -2.06 2.61
N LEU A 261 14.50 -3.12 2.19
CA LEU A 261 14.08 -4.51 2.42
C LEU A 261 14.40 -5.04 3.82
N ALA A 262 15.11 -4.27 4.65
CA ALA A 262 15.63 -4.70 5.95
C ALA A 262 16.48 -5.99 5.86
N VAL A 263 17.20 -6.18 4.75
CA VAL A 263 18.12 -7.30 4.58
C VAL A 263 19.30 -7.09 5.53
N PRO A 264 19.63 -8.05 6.41
CA PRO A 264 20.77 -7.94 7.30
C PRO A 264 22.05 -7.71 6.49
N ASP A 265 22.83 -6.71 6.87
CA ASP A 265 24.12 -6.47 6.26
C ASP A 265 25.02 -7.67 6.60
N ARG A 266 25.37 -8.50 5.61
CA ARG A 266 26.23 -9.67 5.84
C ARG A 266 27.61 -9.26 6.40
N ALA A 267 27.96 -7.98 6.30
CA ALA A 267 29.19 -7.39 6.82
C ALA A 267 29.17 -7.05 8.33
N SER A 268 28.01 -7.00 8.99
CA SER A 268 27.91 -6.68 10.43
C SER A 268 27.38 -7.88 11.21
N GLY A 269 28.29 -8.74 11.68
CA GLY A 269 27.99 -9.96 12.45
C GLY A 269 27.40 -9.76 13.85
N GLU A 270 26.47 -8.83 14.07
CA GLU A 270 25.79 -8.66 15.36
C GLU A 270 24.33 -9.13 15.31
N PHE A 271 24.15 -10.41 15.65
CA PHE A 271 22.84 -11.01 15.91
C PHE A 271 22.33 -10.60 17.31
N GLY A 272 21.45 -9.60 17.37
CA GLY A 272 20.60 -9.36 18.53
C GLY A 272 19.33 -10.22 18.48
N ARG A 273 19.42 -11.52 18.80
CA ARG A 273 18.24 -12.34 19.10
C ARG A 273 17.54 -11.79 20.35
N LYS A 274 16.37 -11.19 20.19
CA LYS A 274 15.33 -11.21 21.22
C LYS A 274 14.06 -11.79 20.63
N THR A 275 14.07 -13.12 20.52
CA THR A 275 12.87 -13.94 20.60
C THR A 275 12.19 -13.62 21.92
N LEU A 276 11.00 -13.04 21.87
CA LEU A 276 10.04 -13.13 22.96
C LEU A 276 9.13 -14.31 22.66
N GLN A 277 9.17 -15.30 23.53
CA GLN A 277 8.15 -16.31 23.75
C GLN A 277 8.02 -16.51 25.26
N PRO A 278 6.86 -16.94 25.77
CA PRO A 278 5.49 -16.74 25.30
C PRO A 278 4.83 -15.50 25.92
#